data_AF-A0A2Y9G0Y8-F1
#
_entry.id   AF-A0A2Y9G0Y8-F1
#
_cell.length_a   1.000
_cell.length_b   1.000
_cell.length_c   1.000
_cell.angle_alpha   90.00
_cell.angle_beta   90.00
_cell.angle_gamma   90.00
#
_symmetry.space_group_name_H-M   'P 1'
#
loop_
_entity.id
_entity.type
_entity.pdbx_description
1 polymer ?
#
loop_
_entity_poly.entity_id
_entity_poly.type
_entity_poly.pdbx_seq_one_letter_code
_entity_poly.pdbx_strand_id
1 'polypeptide(L)'
;MWMHVAKVHPKGGEMVGAIRNAAFLAKPSIPQVPNYRLSMTIPDWLQAIQNYMKTLQYLTNGQPSIERFPISFKTYFSGNCFHHVVLGIYCNGRYGSLGMSRRAELMDKPLTFRTLSDLVFDFEDSYKKYLHTVKKVKVGLYVPHEPHSFQPIEWKQLVLNVSKMLRADIRKELEKYARDMRMKILKPASAHSPTQVRSRGKSLSPRRRQASPPRRLGRRDKSPAVPEKVADLSTLNEVGYQIRI
;
A
#
# COMPACT_ATOMS: atom_id res chain seq x y z
N MET A 1 -20.69 -6.15 4.48
CA MET A 1 -20.79 -4.98 3.58
C MET A 1 -21.89 -4.02 4.02
N TRP A 2 -23.18 -4.36 3.88
CA TRP A 2 -24.30 -3.44 4.15
C TRP A 2 -24.38 -2.90 5.59
N MET A 3 -24.01 -3.69 6.60
CA MET A 3 -23.94 -3.23 8.00
C MET A 3 -22.99 -2.05 8.20
N HIS A 4 -21.83 -2.07 7.54
CA HIS A 4 -20.87 -0.97 7.63
C HIS A 4 -21.37 0.28 6.91
N VAL A 5 -21.93 0.11 5.71
CA VAL A 5 -22.54 1.19 4.94
C VAL A 5 -23.67 1.87 5.74
N ALA A 6 -24.52 1.07 6.40
CA ALA A 6 -25.60 1.56 7.23
C ALA A 6 -25.10 2.36 8.45
N LYS A 7 -23.96 1.96 9.03
CA LYS A 7 -23.33 2.64 10.17
C LYS A 7 -22.66 3.98 9.78
N VAL A 8 -22.07 4.05 8.59
CA VAL A 8 -21.27 5.22 8.15
C VAL A 8 -22.14 6.28 7.46
N HIS A 9 -23.16 5.88 6.71
CA HIS A 9 -24.02 6.81 6.00
C HIS A 9 -25.08 7.41 6.94
N PRO A 10 -25.28 8.74 6.98
CA PRO A 10 -26.25 9.38 7.88
C PRO A 10 -27.68 8.84 7.77
N LYS A 11 -28.09 8.37 6.59
CA LYS A 11 -29.39 7.71 6.32
C LYS A 11 -29.23 6.24 5.92
N GLY A 12 -28.33 5.54 6.62
CA GLY A 12 -27.86 4.23 6.21
C GLY A 12 -28.94 3.17 6.08
N GLY A 13 -29.83 3.05 7.06
CA GLY A 13 -30.91 2.05 7.04
C GLY A 13 -31.85 2.21 5.84
N GLU A 14 -32.35 3.42 5.61
CA GLU A 14 -33.24 3.75 4.49
C GLU A 14 -32.58 3.51 3.13
N MET A 15 -31.37 4.04 2.94
CA MET A 15 -30.64 3.90 1.67
C MET A 15 -30.32 2.44 1.34
N VAL A 16 -29.89 1.67 2.34
CA VAL A 16 -29.62 0.23 2.17
C VAL A 16 -30.90 -0.53 1.80
N GLY A 17 -32.03 -0.22 2.46
CA GLY A 17 -33.33 -0.82 2.12
C GLY A 17 -33.75 -0.52 0.69
N ALA A 18 -33.62 0.75 0.26
CA ALA A 18 -33.99 1.20 -1.07
C ALA A 18 -33.18 0.50 -2.17
N ILE A 19 -31.87 0.26 -1.98
CA ILE A 19 -31.03 -0.42 -2.98
C ILE A 19 -31.23 -1.93 -2.96
N ARG A 20 -31.30 -2.56 -1.78
CA ARG A 20 -31.36 -4.03 -1.67
C ARG A 20 -32.69 -4.62 -2.16
N ASN A 21 -33.78 -3.88 -1.98
CA ASN A 21 -35.13 -4.34 -2.32
C ASN A 21 -35.65 -3.73 -3.63
N ALA A 22 -34.80 -2.99 -4.37
CA ALA A 22 -35.18 -2.43 -5.65
C ALA A 22 -35.40 -3.55 -6.68
N ALA A 23 -36.60 -3.59 -7.28
CA ALA A 23 -36.91 -4.51 -8.37
C ALA A 23 -36.12 -4.19 -9.65
N PHE A 24 -35.73 -2.92 -9.83
CA PHE A 24 -35.00 -2.45 -11.00
C PHE A 24 -33.83 -1.56 -10.57
N LEU A 25 -32.63 -2.03 -10.84
CA LEU A 25 -31.40 -1.24 -10.74
C LEU A 25 -30.83 -1.05 -12.14
N ALA A 26 -30.32 0.14 -12.42
CA ALA A 26 -29.64 0.40 -13.68
C ALA A 26 -28.45 -0.56 -13.82
N LYS A 27 -28.41 -1.32 -14.93
CA LYS A 27 -27.27 -2.20 -15.23
C LYS A 27 -26.05 -1.33 -15.53
N PRO A 28 -24.94 -1.45 -14.78
CA PRO A 28 -23.73 -0.69 -15.07
C PRO A 28 -23.19 -1.04 -16.46
N SER A 29 -22.77 -0.04 -17.22
CA SER A 29 -22.07 -0.25 -18.49
C SER A 29 -20.71 -0.88 -18.23
N ILE A 30 -20.37 -1.95 -18.95
CA ILE A 30 -19.04 -2.55 -18.88
C ILE A 30 -18.11 -1.73 -19.79
N PRO A 31 -17.13 -0.99 -19.24
CA PRO A 31 -16.19 -0.24 -20.06
C PRO A 31 -15.37 -1.19 -20.92
N GLN A 32 -15.11 -0.79 -22.16
CA GLN A 32 -14.19 -1.53 -23.02
C GLN A 32 -12.76 -1.26 -22.58
N VAL A 33 -12.00 -2.34 -22.44
CA VAL A 33 -10.56 -2.37 -22.15
C VAL A 33 -9.82 -1.67 -23.30
N PRO A 34 -9.19 -0.48 -23.12
CA PRO A 34 -8.46 0.19 -24.19
C PRO A 34 -7.26 -0.64 -24.64
N ASN A 35 -7.29 -1.03 -25.90
CA ASN A 35 -6.14 -1.63 -26.58
C ASN A 35 -5.28 -0.55 -27.20
N TYR A 36 -3.97 -0.62 -27.00
CA TYR A 36 -3.03 0.26 -27.68
C TYR A 36 -3.11 0.07 -29.19
N ARG A 37 -3.09 1.17 -29.94
CA ARG A 37 -2.99 1.17 -31.41
C ARG A 37 -1.77 1.99 -31.80
N LEU A 38 -1.01 1.55 -32.79
CA LEU A 38 0.17 2.27 -33.29
C LEU A 38 -0.14 3.70 -33.76
N SER A 39 -1.39 3.96 -34.16
CA SER A 39 -1.89 5.29 -34.54
C SER A 39 -2.11 6.24 -33.36
N MET A 40 -2.05 5.75 -32.11
CA MET A 40 -2.26 6.57 -30.91
C MET A 40 -0.93 7.08 -30.35
N THR A 41 -0.94 8.31 -29.86
CA THR A 41 0.20 8.84 -29.08
C THR A 41 0.23 8.19 -27.69
N ILE A 42 1.41 8.13 -27.06
CA ILE A 42 1.57 7.62 -25.69
C ILE A 42 0.74 8.45 -24.69
N PRO A 43 0.75 9.80 -24.72
CA PRO A 43 -0.13 10.60 -23.87
C PRO A 43 -1.61 10.26 -24.02
N ASP A 44 -2.12 10.13 -25.25
CA ASP A 44 -3.53 9.79 -25.49
C ASP A 44 -3.87 8.39 -24.97
N TRP A 45 -2.93 7.45 -25.12
CA TRP A 45 -3.10 6.11 -24.59
C TRP A 45 -3.08 6.08 -23.06
N LEU A 46 -2.16 6.79 -22.42
CA LEU A 46 -2.15 6.94 -20.96
C LEU A 46 -3.44 7.59 -20.45
N GLN A 47 -3.98 8.57 -21.18
CA GLN A 47 -5.27 9.18 -20.88
C GLN A 47 -6.42 8.17 -21.04
N ALA A 48 -6.42 7.34 -22.09
CA ALA A 48 -7.40 6.28 -22.29
C ALA A 48 -7.31 5.23 -21.17
N ILE A 49 -6.11 4.85 -20.75
CA ILE A 49 -5.90 3.96 -19.59
C ILE A 49 -6.37 4.63 -18.31
N GLN A 50 -6.09 5.91 -18.09
CA GLN A 50 -6.58 6.61 -16.89
C GLN A 50 -8.10 6.70 -16.87
N ASN A 51 -8.72 7.00 -18.01
CA ASN A 51 -10.17 6.98 -18.18
C ASN A 51 -10.73 5.57 -17.94
N TYR A 52 -10.03 4.53 -18.40
CA TYR A 52 -10.39 3.15 -18.13
C TYR A 52 -10.11 2.72 -16.69
N MET A 53 -9.07 3.20 -16.01
CA MET A 53 -8.76 2.88 -14.61
C MET A 53 -9.72 3.56 -13.64
N LYS A 54 -10.23 4.75 -14.01
CA LYS A 54 -11.46 5.29 -13.41
C LYS A 54 -12.63 4.30 -13.54
N THR A 55 -12.52 3.31 -14.41
CA THR A 55 -13.50 2.24 -14.67
C THR A 55 -12.95 0.79 -14.53
N LEU A 56 -11.73 0.55 -13.98
CA LEU A 56 -11.01 -0.73 -13.64
C LEU A 56 -9.58 -0.93 -14.26
N GLN A 57 -8.70 -1.67 -13.57
CA GLN A 57 -7.22 -1.72 -13.78
C GLN A 57 -6.73 -2.95 -14.58
N TYR A 58 -6.02 -2.80 -15.72
CA TYR A 58 -5.14 -3.89 -16.24
C TYR A 58 -4.10 -3.56 -17.35
N LEU A 59 -4.02 -2.35 -17.93
CA LEU A 59 -3.63 -2.27 -19.35
C LEU A 59 -2.22 -1.86 -19.76
N THR A 60 -1.34 -1.50 -18.83
CA THR A 60 -0.03 -0.93 -19.20
C THR A 60 1.03 -1.97 -19.59
N ASN A 61 0.74 -3.28 -19.55
CA ASN A 61 1.76 -4.32 -19.76
C ASN A 61 2.26 -4.41 -21.21
N GLY A 62 1.45 -4.03 -22.20
CA GLY A 62 1.71 -4.29 -23.63
C GLY A 62 2.71 -3.35 -24.33
N GLN A 63 3.32 -2.38 -23.65
CA GLN A 63 4.20 -1.40 -24.28
C GLN A 63 5.60 -1.37 -23.61
N PRO A 64 6.65 -1.95 -24.21
CA PRO A 64 8.00 -2.00 -23.64
C PRO A 64 8.70 -0.63 -23.53
N SER A 65 8.24 0.40 -24.23
CA SER A 65 8.83 1.75 -24.14
C SER A 65 8.46 2.50 -22.86
N ILE A 66 7.66 1.90 -21.97
CA ILE A 66 7.08 2.54 -20.80
C ILE A 66 7.49 1.78 -19.55
N GLU A 67 8.44 2.36 -18.82
CA GLU A 67 8.89 1.80 -17.57
C GLU A 67 7.90 2.20 -16.44
N ARG A 68 7.55 1.23 -15.59
CA ARG A 68 6.53 1.40 -14.55
C ARG A 68 7.11 1.03 -13.21
N PHE A 69 6.89 1.84 -12.17
CA PHE A 69 7.43 1.59 -10.84
C PHE A 69 6.48 2.12 -9.76
N PRO A 70 6.31 1.43 -8.63
CA PRO A 70 5.42 1.91 -7.60
C PRO A 70 6.03 3.08 -6.82
N ILE A 71 5.22 4.10 -6.52
CA ILE A 71 5.56 5.20 -5.62
C ILE A 71 4.57 5.17 -4.47
N SER A 72 5.06 4.94 -3.25
CA SER A 72 4.24 4.90 -2.04
C SER A 72 4.49 6.12 -1.15
N PHE A 73 3.43 6.72 -0.68
CA PHE A 73 3.44 7.85 0.25
C PHE A 73 2.89 7.41 1.60
N LYS A 74 3.64 7.72 2.67
CA LYS A 74 3.13 7.73 4.04
C LYS A 74 2.93 9.18 4.45
N THR A 75 1.70 9.56 4.75
CA THR A 75 1.35 10.93 5.17
C THR A 75 0.74 10.95 6.56
N TYR A 76 0.70 12.12 7.17
CA TYR A 76 0.13 12.35 8.49
C TYR A 76 -0.88 13.49 8.44
N PHE A 77 -2.06 13.27 9.00
CA PHE A 77 -3.13 14.26 9.09
C PHE A 77 -3.98 13.98 10.33
N SER A 78 -4.26 15.02 11.13
CA SER A 78 -5.15 14.95 12.29
C SER A 78 -4.90 13.74 13.22
N GLY A 79 -3.68 13.55 13.69
CA GLY A 79 -3.34 12.42 14.59
C GLY A 79 -3.03 11.10 13.88
N ASN A 80 -3.41 10.96 12.61
CA ASN A 80 -3.47 9.66 11.93
C ASN A 80 -2.45 9.55 10.78
N CYS A 81 -1.95 8.33 10.59
CA CYS A 81 -1.08 7.98 9.45
C CYS A 81 -1.92 7.39 8.31
N PHE A 82 -1.66 7.84 7.08
CA PHE A 82 -2.29 7.34 5.87
C PHE A 82 -1.25 6.78 4.91
N HIS A 83 -1.66 5.76 4.15
CA HIS A 83 -0.84 5.14 3.13
C HIS A 83 -1.54 5.28 1.78
N HIS A 84 -0.77 5.63 0.76
CA HIS A 84 -1.27 5.83 -0.59
C HIS A 84 -0.20 5.38 -1.58
N VAL A 85 -0.61 4.83 -2.71
CA VAL A 85 0.29 4.32 -3.74
C VAL A 85 -0.20 4.74 -5.12
N VAL A 86 0.74 5.15 -5.97
CA VAL A 86 0.52 5.41 -7.38
C VAL A 86 1.54 4.63 -8.20
N LEU A 87 1.22 4.39 -9.47
CA LEU A 87 2.13 3.80 -10.44
C LEU A 87 2.88 4.93 -11.15
N GLY A 88 4.15 5.14 -10.79
CA GLY A 88 5.05 6.03 -11.50
C GLY A 88 5.35 5.49 -12.90
N ILE A 89 5.38 6.38 -13.87
CA ILE A 89 5.62 6.09 -15.27
C ILE A 89 6.84 6.86 -15.74
N TYR A 90 7.75 6.19 -16.44
CA TYR A 90 8.86 6.81 -17.14
C TYR A 90 8.84 6.42 -18.61
N CYS A 91 8.83 7.41 -19.50
CA CYS A 91 8.87 7.20 -20.93
C CYS A 91 9.50 8.43 -21.62
N ASN A 92 10.39 8.20 -22.58
CA ASN A 92 11.05 9.24 -23.38
C ASN A 92 11.66 10.40 -22.55
N GLY A 93 12.32 10.06 -21.44
CA GLY A 93 12.96 11.07 -20.58
C GLY A 93 12.00 11.89 -19.72
N ARG A 94 10.71 11.53 -19.70
CA ARG A 94 9.68 12.21 -18.91
C ARG A 94 9.06 11.27 -17.89
N TYR A 95 8.64 11.86 -16.79
CA TYR A 95 7.95 11.20 -15.68
C TYR A 95 6.49 11.63 -15.63
N GLY A 96 5.66 10.71 -15.15
CA GLY A 96 4.23 10.90 -14.88
C GLY A 96 3.74 9.82 -13.93
N SER A 97 2.43 9.75 -13.72
CA SER A 97 1.85 8.70 -12.91
C SER A 97 0.46 8.31 -13.36
N LEU A 98 0.08 7.11 -12.96
CA LEU A 98 -1.24 6.52 -13.07
C LEU A 98 -1.68 6.08 -11.67
N GLY A 99 -2.96 6.18 -11.35
CA GLY A 99 -3.43 5.78 -10.04
C GLY A 99 -4.89 6.07 -9.80
N MET A 100 -5.36 5.66 -8.62
CA MET A 100 -6.71 5.90 -8.14
C MET A 100 -6.65 6.53 -6.76
N SER A 101 -7.29 7.68 -6.63
CA SER A 101 -7.38 8.40 -5.37
C SER A 101 -8.73 9.07 -5.26
N ARG A 102 -9.13 9.34 -4.01
CA ARG A 102 -10.33 10.14 -3.70
C ARG A 102 -10.15 11.61 -4.07
N ARG A 103 -8.92 12.04 -4.38
CA ARG A 103 -8.55 13.41 -4.78
C ARG A 103 -7.89 13.38 -6.15
N ALA A 104 -8.30 14.27 -7.05
CA ALA A 104 -7.85 14.25 -8.44
C ALA A 104 -6.34 14.55 -8.57
N GLU A 105 -5.82 15.39 -7.69
CA GLU A 105 -4.44 15.84 -7.65
C GLU A 105 -3.49 14.80 -7.05
N LEU A 106 -4.03 13.68 -6.56
CA LEU A 106 -3.28 12.59 -5.93
C LEU A 106 -3.43 11.29 -6.74
N MET A 107 -3.62 11.34 -8.06
CA MET A 107 -3.72 10.14 -8.90
C MET A 107 -2.84 10.23 -10.16
N ASP A 108 -3.43 10.57 -11.30
CA ASP A 108 -2.70 10.76 -12.55
C ASP A 108 -1.94 12.08 -12.59
N LYS A 109 -0.77 11.99 -13.20
CA LYS A 109 0.08 13.14 -13.50
C LYS A 109 0.54 12.98 -14.95
N PRO A 110 0.36 14.03 -15.78
CA PRO A 110 0.72 13.95 -17.19
C PRO A 110 2.22 13.72 -17.35
N LEU A 111 2.62 13.06 -18.43
CA LEU A 111 4.01 12.68 -18.73
C LEU A 111 4.87 13.90 -19.15
N THR A 112 4.97 14.89 -18.27
CA THR A 112 5.58 16.20 -18.54
C THR A 112 6.74 16.51 -17.61
N PHE A 113 6.87 15.81 -16.48
CA PHE A 113 7.92 16.05 -15.50
C PHE A 113 9.27 15.62 -16.05
N ARG A 114 10.30 16.47 -15.95
CA ARG A 114 11.64 16.15 -16.47
C ARG A 114 12.45 15.26 -15.54
N THR A 115 12.09 15.26 -14.26
CA THR A 115 12.82 14.55 -13.21
C THR A 115 11.86 13.81 -12.27
N LEU A 116 12.36 12.78 -11.59
CA LEU A 116 11.57 12.04 -10.60
C LEU A 116 11.25 12.93 -9.39
N SER A 117 12.21 13.77 -8.99
CA SER A 117 12.02 14.73 -7.90
C SER A 117 10.90 15.71 -8.17
N ASP A 118 10.77 16.25 -9.38
CA ASP A 118 9.69 17.19 -9.71
C ASP A 118 8.31 16.51 -9.61
N LEU A 119 8.18 15.25 -10.07
CA LEU A 119 6.95 14.47 -9.91
C LEU A 119 6.62 14.25 -8.43
N VAL A 120 7.59 13.81 -7.62
CA VAL A 120 7.38 13.54 -6.18
C VAL A 120 7.03 14.82 -5.43
N PHE A 121 7.66 15.95 -5.77
CA PHE A 121 7.36 17.23 -5.15
C PHE A 121 5.98 17.77 -5.53
N ASP A 122 5.51 17.53 -6.76
CA ASP A 122 4.15 17.88 -7.14
C ASP A 122 3.09 17.10 -6.33
N PHE A 123 3.35 15.82 -6.02
CA PHE A 123 2.55 15.06 -5.08
C PHE A 123 2.61 15.63 -3.66
N GLU A 124 3.80 15.98 -3.17
CA GLU A 124 3.98 16.60 -1.85
C GLU A 124 3.16 17.90 -1.74
N ASP A 125 3.23 18.77 -2.74
CA ASP A 125 2.47 20.02 -2.77
C ASP A 125 0.96 19.76 -2.91
N SER A 126 0.56 18.73 -3.66
CA SER A 126 -0.84 18.28 -3.73
C SER A 126 -1.35 17.77 -2.38
N TYR A 127 -0.53 17.10 -1.57
CA TYR A 127 -0.90 16.69 -0.20
C TYR A 127 -1.09 17.88 0.73
N LYS A 128 -0.27 18.93 0.62
CA LYS A 128 -0.37 20.14 1.44
C LYS A 128 -1.73 20.82 1.29
N LYS A 129 -2.32 20.79 0.08
CA LYS A 129 -3.69 21.31 -0.18
C LYS A 129 -4.76 20.66 0.70
N TYR A 130 -4.51 19.44 1.18
CA TYR A 130 -5.40 18.68 2.07
C TYR A 130 -4.86 18.58 3.49
N LEU A 131 -3.92 19.45 3.87
CA LEU A 131 -3.31 19.50 5.21
C LEU A 131 -2.57 18.22 5.61
N HIS A 132 -2.21 17.39 4.63
CA HIS A 132 -1.39 16.21 4.87
C HIS A 132 0.10 16.60 4.85
N THR A 133 0.84 16.14 5.85
CA THR A 133 2.30 16.21 5.85
C THR A 133 2.87 14.89 5.37
N VAL A 134 3.64 14.90 4.28
CA VAL A 134 4.35 13.70 3.83
C VAL A 134 5.45 13.36 4.82
N LYS A 135 5.47 12.12 5.30
CA LYS A 135 6.47 11.63 6.28
C LYS A 135 7.49 10.73 5.63
N LYS A 136 7.06 9.85 4.72
CA LYS A 136 7.94 8.96 3.97
C LYS A 136 7.50 8.83 2.52
N VAL A 137 8.47 8.73 1.64
CA VAL A 137 8.29 8.35 0.23
C VAL A 137 9.06 7.06 0.01
N LYS A 138 8.44 6.08 -0.66
CA LYS A 138 9.09 4.85 -1.09
C LYS A 138 8.98 4.73 -2.60
N VAL A 139 10.07 4.38 -3.25
CA VAL A 139 10.10 4.15 -4.70
C VAL A 139 10.58 2.72 -4.94
N GLY A 140 9.82 1.98 -5.73
CA GLY A 140 10.15 0.61 -6.12
C GLY A 140 11.05 0.52 -7.35
N LEU A 141 11.34 -0.71 -7.78
CA LEU A 141 11.99 -0.99 -9.05
C LEU A 141 10.99 -0.97 -10.21
N TYR A 142 11.51 -1.04 -11.44
CA TYR A 142 10.68 -1.28 -12.61
C TYR A 142 9.97 -2.62 -12.53
N VAL A 143 8.68 -2.60 -12.83
CA VAL A 143 7.81 -3.78 -12.88
C VAL A 143 8.02 -4.44 -14.25
N PRO A 144 8.44 -5.72 -14.28
CA PRO A 144 8.63 -6.45 -15.52
C PRO A 144 7.40 -6.39 -16.43
N HIS A 145 7.62 -6.29 -17.74
CA HIS A 145 6.55 -6.28 -18.73
C HIS A 145 5.90 -7.65 -18.94
N GLU A 146 6.65 -8.72 -18.66
CA GLU A 146 6.18 -10.10 -18.81
C GLU A 146 5.13 -10.42 -17.73
N PRO A 147 3.85 -10.62 -18.10
CA PRO A 147 2.77 -10.84 -17.14
C PRO A 147 2.88 -12.16 -16.37
N HIS A 148 3.62 -13.12 -16.92
CA HIS A 148 3.88 -14.44 -16.31
C HIS A 148 5.14 -14.45 -15.46
N SER A 149 5.80 -13.31 -15.28
CA SER A 149 6.93 -13.22 -14.35
C SER A 149 6.42 -13.46 -12.93
N PHE A 150 6.90 -14.53 -12.30
CA PHE A 150 6.65 -14.81 -10.87
C PHE A 150 7.51 -13.93 -9.94
N GLN A 151 8.22 -12.94 -10.49
CA GLN A 151 9.02 -12.03 -9.69
C GLN A 151 8.11 -11.09 -8.88
N PRO A 152 8.29 -11.02 -7.55
CA PRO A 152 7.51 -10.10 -6.75
C PRO A 152 7.86 -8.65 -7.12
N ILE A 153 6.87 -7.78 -7.07
CA ILE A 153 7.09 -6.33 -7.23
C ILE A 153 7.93 -5.84 -6.05
N GLU A 154 9.06 -5.21 -6.35
CA GLU A 154 9.89 -4.57 -5.34
C GLU A 154 9.32 -3.17 -5.03
N TRP A 155 8.57 -3.07 -3.94
CA TRP A 155 7.84 -1.86 -3.55
C TRP A 155 8.68 -0.80 -2.83
N LYS A 156 9.85 -1.15 -2.31
CA LYS A 156 10.56 -0.35 -1.30
C LYS A 156 12.08 -0.37 -1.46
N GLN A 157 12.55 -0.28 -2.69
CA GLN A 157 13.99 -0.21 -2.97
C GLN A 157 14.62 1.08 -2.45
N LEU A 158 13.98 2.23 -2.69
CA LEU A 158 14.33 3.51 -2.09
C LEU A 158 13.32 3.85 -1.00
N VAL A 159 13.79 4.26 0.18
CA VAL A 159 12.93 4.74 1.28
C VAL A 159 13.49 6.04 1.84
N LEU A 160 12.78 7.14 1.62
CA LEU A 160 13.16 8.47 2.09
C LEU A 160 12.28 8.89 3.27
N ASN A 161 12.92 9.41 4.33
CA ASN A 161 12.23 10.04 5.44
C ASN A 161 12.16 11.55 5.22
N VAL A 162 11.25 11.97 4.34
CA VAL A 162 11.16 13.35 3.85
C VAL A 162 10.94 14.37 4.98
N SER A 163 10.33 13.97 6.10
CA SER A 163 10.15 14.86 7.25
C SER A 163 11.43 15.23 8.00
N LYS A 164 12.53 14.52 7.75
CA LYS A 164 13.83 14.71 8.40
C LYS A 164 14.93 15.14 7.43
N MET A 165 14.56 15.50 6.19
CA MET A 165 15.52 15.80 5.13
C MET A 165 15.23 17.17 4.54
N LEU A 166 16.28 17.87 4.10
CA LEU A 166 16.11 19.09 3.32
C LEU A 166 15.67 18.74 1.90
N ARG A 167 14.95 19.66 1.26
CA ARG A 167 14.44 19.46 -0.10
C ARG A 167 15.56 19.18 -1.12
N ALA A 168 16.74 19.78 -0.94
CA ALA A 168 17.91 19.54 -1.78
C ALA A 168 18.44 18.10 -1.64
N ASP A 169 18.47 17.55 -0.43
CA ASP A 169 18.91 16.18 -0.17
C ASP A 169 17.90 15.16 -0.72
N ILE A 170 16.60 15.44 -0.56
CA ILE A 170 15.53 14.62 -1.15
C ILE A 170 15.70 14.57 -2.67
N ARG A 171 15.92 15.73 -3.31
CA ARG A 171 16.16 15.82 -4.75
C ARG A 171 17.38 14.98 -5.14
N LYS A 172 18.51 15.14 -4.43
CA LYS A 172 19.75 14.42 -4.72
C LYS A 172 19.54 12.89 -4.69
N GLU A 173 18.88 12.38 -3.65
CA GLU A 173 18.61 10.94 -3.52
C GLU A 173 17.65 10.42 -4.59
N LEU A 174 16.58 11.16 -4.89
CA LEU A 174 15.63 10.79 -5.95
C LEU A 174 16.29 10.76 -7.33
N GLU A 175 17.11 11.75 -7.67
CA GLU A 175 17.77 11.82 -8.97
C GLU A 175 18.89 10.78 -9.12
N LYS A 176 19.62 10.50 -8.04
CA LYS A 176 20.57 9.38 -8.02
C LYS A 176 19.85 8.06 -8.28
N TYR A 177 18.78 7.78 -7.53
CA TYR A 177 18.01 6.57 -7.69
C TYR A 177 17.36 6.44 -9.09
N ALA A 178 16.83 7.55 -9.63
CA ALA A 178 16.28 7.60 -10.98
C ALA A 178 17.32 7.31 -12.06
N ARG A 179 18.57 7.77 -11.87
CA ARG A 179 19.69 7.39 -12.75
C ARG A 179 20.01 5.91 -12.65
N ASP A 180 20.10 5.37 -11.43
CA ASP A 180 20.43 3.97 -11.20
C ASP A 180 19.38 3.01 -11.79
N MET A 181 18.09 3.38 -11.72
CA MET A 181 17.00 2.66 -12.38
C MET A 181 17.17 2.63 -13.90
N ARG A 182 17.45 3.78 -14.53
CA ARG A 182 17.62 3.88 -15.99
C ARG A 182 18.84 3.11 -16.49
N MET A 183 19.90 3.06 -15.69
CA MET A 183 21.10 2.28 -15.99
C MET A 183 20.95 0.78 -15.63
N LYS A 184 19.81 0.36 -15.06
CA LYS A 184 19.54 -1.01 -14.62
C LYS A 184 20.60 -1.57 -13.65
N ILE A 185 21.18 -0.71 -12.82
CA ILE A 185 22.25 -1.06 -11.87
C ILE A 185 21.70 -1.73 -10.60
N LEU A 186 20.45 -1.43 -10.26
CA LEU A 186 19.86 -1.81 -8.98
C LEU A 186 19.49 -3.30 -8.95
N LYS A 187 19.91 -3.99 -7.88
CA LYS A 187 19.45 -5.34 -7.53
C LYS A 187 18.33 -5.26 -6.48
N PRO A 188 17.33 -6.15 -6.48
CA PRO A 188 16.26 -6.14 -5.50
C PRO A 188 16.79 -6.20 -4.06
N ALA A 189 16.39 -5.25 -3.22
CA ALA A 189 16.77 -5.22 -1.82
C ALA A 189 16.25 -6.46 -1.06
N SER A 190 15.09 -6.99 -1.48
CA SER A 190 14.49 -8.22 -0.95
C SER A 190 15.27 -9.51 -1.25
N ALA A 191 16.21 -9.50 -2.20
CA ALA A 191 17.03 -10.68 -2.53
C ALA A 191 18.12 -10.99 -1.48
N HIS A 192 18.32 -10.12 -0.48
CA HIS A 192 19.29 -10.31 0.60
C HIS A 192 18.62 -10.96 1.82
N SER A 193 18.12 -12.18 1.63
CA SER A 193 18.12 -13.15 2.73
C SER A 193 19.06 -14.26 2.28
N PRO A 194 20.28 -14.39 2.83
CA PRO A 194 20.98 -15.63 2.66
C PRO A 194 20.07 -16.68 3.27
N THR A 195 19.57 -17.61 2.45
CA THR A 195 19.03 -18.86 2.94
C THR A 195 20.14 -19.42 3.81
N GLN A 196 20.02 -19.31 5.13
CA GLN A 196 20.82 -20.15 6.00
C GLN A 196 20.38 -21.55 5.62
N VAL A 197 21.18 -22.19 4.76
CA VAL A 197 21.21 -23.64 4.64
C VAL A 197 21.50 -24.06 6.06
N ARG A 198 20.43 -24.37 6.78
CA ARG A 198 20.48 -24.87 8.15
C ARG A 198 21.19 -26.19 8.00
N SER A 199 22.51 -26.16 8.18
CA SER A 199 23.32 -27.36 8.29
C SER A 199 22.63 -28.19 9.34
N ARG A 200 22.21 -29.39 8.92
CA ARG A 200 21.39 -30.33 9.69
C ARG A 200 22.24 -30.83 10.85
N GLY A 201 22.38 -29.98 11.87
CA GLY A 201 23.07 -30.27 13.10
C GLY A 201 22.35 -31.43 13.78
N LYS A 202 23.13 -32.43 14.15
CA LYS A 202 22.67 -33.64 14.84
C LYS A 202 21.85 -33.22 16.07
N SER A 203 20.56 -33.54 16.03
CA SER A 203 19.64 -33.42 17.16
C SER A 203 20.15 -34.28 18.32
N LEU A 204 20.67 -33.65 19.37
CA LEU A 204 20.88 -34.31 20.66
C LEU A 204 19.69 -33.97 21.56
N SER A 205 18.73 -34.89 21.57
CA SER A 205 17.58 -34.89 22.47
C SER A 205 18.05 -35.04 23.92
N PRO A 206 17.68 -34.15 24.88
CA PRO A 206 17.98 -34.39 26.28
C PRO A 206 17.17 -35.57 26.81
N ARG A 207 17.90 -36.63 27.16
CA ARG A 207 17.39 -37.91 27.66
C ARG A 207 16.79 -37.75 29.06
N ARG A 208 15.52 -38.15 29.17
CA ARG A 208 14.75 -38.53 30.37
C ARG A 208 15.64 -39.05 31.52
N ARG A 209 15.62 -38.39 32.68
CA ARG A 209 15.97 -39.00 33.97
C ARG A 209 14.79 -38.86 34.94
N GLN A 210 14.35 -40.01 35.44
CA GLN A 210 13.44 -40.19 36.57
C GLN A 210 14.20 -39.89 37.86
N ALA A 211 13.55 -39.21 38.81
CA ALA A 211 13.61 -39.52 40.25
C ALA A 211 12.79 -38.49 41.04
N SER A 212 11.69 -38.93 41.63
CA SER A 212 10.96 -38.23 42.69
C SER A 212 11.39 -38.79 44.05
N PRO A 213 11.44 -37.98 45.12
CA PRO A 213 11.20 -38.50 46.48
C PRO A 213 9.99 -37.83 47.19
N PRO A 214 9.51 -38.39 48.32
CA PRO A 214 8.08 -38.56 48.58
C PRO A 214 7.40 -37.53 49.50
N ARG A 215 6.07 -37.68 49.57
CA ARG A 215 5.03 -36.94 50.32
C ARG A 215 5.28 -36.77 51.83
N ARG A 216 4.73 -35.68 52.40
CA ARG A 216 3.94 -35.77 53.65
C ARG A 216 2.77 -34.78 53.74
N LEU A 217 1.80 -35.21 54.56
CA LEU A 217 0.40 -34.83 54.68
C LEU A 217 0.10 -33.47 55.35
N GLY A 218 -0.87 -32.75 54.78
CA GLY A 218 -2.13 -32.38 55.46
C GLY A 218 -2.16 -31.13 56.36
N ARG A 219 -2.96 -30.12 55.97
CA ARG A 219 -4.08 -29.61 56.81
C ARG A 219 -4.99 -28.67 56.02
N ARG A 220 -6.29 -28.84 56.28
CA ARG A 220 -7.47 -28.17 55.73
C ARG A 220 -7.74 -26.90 56.55
N ASP A 221 -8.08 -25.78 55.92
CA ASP A 221 -9.02 -24.82 56.53
C ASP A 221 -9.66 -23.84 55.51
N LYS A 222 -11.00 -23.93 55.45
CA LYS A 222 -12.04 -22.90 55.33
C LYS A 222 -11.92 -21.73 54.33
N SER A 223 -12.81 -21.75 53.31
CA SER A 223 -13.43 -20.56 52.67
C SER A 223 -14.41 -19.85 53.65
N PRO A 224 -15.11 -18.71 53.35
CA PRO A 224 -15.26 -17.96 52.08
C PRO A 224 -15.32 -16.40 52.18
N ALA A 225 -15.39 -15.68 51.06
CA ALA A 225 -16.35 -14.57 50.77
C ALA A 225 -15.98 -13.80 49.49
N VAL A 226 -17.00 -13.45 48.71
CA VAL A 226 -16.97 -12.73 47.41
C VAL A 226 -17.31 -11.22 47.66
N PRO A 227 -17.43 -10.33 46.66
CA PRO A 227 -16.47 -9.27 46.35
C PRO A 227 -17.04 -7.84 46.53
N GLU A 228 -16.16 -6.84 46.57
CA GLU A 228 -16.51 -5.46 46.19
C GLU A 228 -15.42 -4.87 45.30
N LYS A 229 -15.78 -4.50 44.07
CA LYS A 229 -15.33 -3.23 43.47
C LYS A 229 -16.11 -2.86 42.22
N VAL A 230 -16.82 -1.75 42.37
CA VAL A 230 -17.19 -0.71 41.41
C VAL A 230 -16.37 -0.74 40.11
N ALA A 231 -17.08 -0.82 38.98
CA ALA A 231 -16.56 -0.49 37.66
C ALA A 231 -17.39 0.67 37.12
N ASP A 232 -16.74 1.78 36.77
CA ASP A 232 -17.35 2.78 35.91
C ASP A 232 -16.35 3.40 34.94
N LEU A 233 -16.82 3.45 33.69
CA LEU A 233 -16.47 4.32 32.56
C LEU A 233 -15.00 4.53 32.18
N SER A 234 -14.59 3.80 31.12
CA SER A 234 -13.88 4.45 30.01
C SER A 234 -14.31 3.83 28.68
N THR A 235 -15.14 4.57 27.97
CA THR A 235 -15.49 4.40 26.56
C THR A 235 -14.24 4.30 25.69
N LEU A 236 -13.93 3.11 25.20
CA LEU A 236 -12.91 2.92 24.17
C LEU A 236 -13.55 2.51 22.84
N ASN A 237 -13.42 3.48 21.94
CA ASN A 237 -13.84 3.53 20.57
C ASN A 237 -13.00 2.53 19.76
N GLU A 238 -13.53 1.34 19.51
CA GLU A 238 -12.87 0.31 18.72
C GLU A 238 -13.58 0.14 17.38
N VAL A 239 -13.03 0.74 16.32
CA VAL A 239 -13.26 0.28 14.95
C VAL A 239 -11.90 0.20 14.26
N GLY A 240 -11.16 -0.84 14.62
CA GLY A 240 -9.95 -1.25 13.92
C GLY A 240 -10.27 -1.72 12.51
N TYR A 241 -9.68 -1.07 11.51
CA TYR A 241 -9.64 -1.59 10.16
C TYR A 241 -8.46 -2.55 10.04
N GLN A 242 -8.76 -3.83 9.88
CA GLN A 242 -7.80 -4.86 9.53
C GLN A 242 -8.26 -5.47 8.21
N ILE A 243 -7.55 -5.14 7.13
CA ILE A 243 -7.73 -5.83 5.84
C ILE A 243 -6.70 -6.97 5.82
N ARG A 244 -7.21 -8.21 5.81
CA ARG A 244 -6.44 -9.41 5.51
C ARG A 244 -6.28 -9.51 3.99
N ILE A 245 -5.09 -9.96 3.58
CA ILE A 245 -4.69 -10.31 2.21
C ILE A 245 -5.57 -11.46 1.71
#